data_AF-A0A6N8U1V8-F1
#
_entry.id   AF-A0A6N8U1V8-F1
#
_cell.length_a   1.000
_cell.length_b   1.000
_cell.length_c   1.000
_cell.angle_alpha   90.00
_cell.angle_beta   90.00
_cell.angle_gamma   90.00
#
_symmetry.space_group_name_H-M   'P 1'
#
loop_
_entity.id
_entity.type
_entity.pdbx_description
1 polymer ?
#
loop_
_entity_poly.entity_id
_entity_poly.type
_entity_poly.pdbx_seq_one_letter_code
_entity_poly.pdbx_strand_id
1 'polypeptide(L)'
;MKVIENTKKWVPYLVIICGLVGAILGTFLAYFIRGEYPYEVLAGALFASIILILIQIIKSKTRKDKVPEADERVVRNITRYFSYVSHTFLGVLFIALPVFTLIGYEAVPILYLWIFFFSYIWIAGVGSLIVKRR
;
A
#
# COMPACT_ATOMS: atom_id res chain seq x y z
N MET A 1 11.21 -29.85 -18.89
CA MET A 1 11.01 -29.34 -17.51
C MET A 1 11.44 -27.87 -17.33
N LYS A 2 12.61 -27.42 -17.84
CA LYS A 2 13.05 -25.99 -17.80
C LYS A 2 12.10 -24.96 -18.47
N VAL A 3 11.40 -25.34 -19.55
CA VAL A 3 10.51 -24.44 -20.29
C VAL A 3 9.28 -24.03 -19.47
N ILE A 4 8.72 -24.95 -18.68
CA ILE A 4 7.52 -24.72 -17.84
C ILE A 4 7.85 -23.84 -16.62
N GLU A 5 9.08 -23.92 -16.13
CA GLU A 5 9.54 -23.09 -15.01
C GLU A 5 9.74 -21.63 -15.44
N ASN A 6 10.18 -21.41 -16.68
CA ASN A 6 10.37 -20.07 -17.23
C ASN A 6 9.04 -19.38 -17.54
N THR A 7 8.02 -20.11 -18.02
CA THR A 7 6.69 -19.53 -18.31
C THR A 7 5.96 -19.06 -17.04
N LYS A 8 6.07 -19.78 -15.92
CA LYS A 8 5.46 -19.39 -14.63
C LYS A 8 5.94 -18.03 -14.11
N LYS A 9 7.13 -17.57 -14.48
CA LYS A 9 7.67 -16.26 -14.08
C LYS A 9 6.93 -15.09 -14.74
N TRP A 10 6.41 -15.29 -15.95
CA TRP A 10 5.77 -14.24 -16.77
C TRP A 10 4.27 -14.12 -16.53
N VAL A 11 3.62 -15.18 -16.04
CA VAL A 11 2.18 -15.21 -15.76
C VAL A 11 1.71 -14.03 -14.90
N PRO A 12 2.38 -13.65 -13.79
CA PRO A 12 1.92 -12.53 -12.97
C PRO A 12 2.01 -11.18 -13.67
N TYR A 13 3.05 -10.96 -14.50
CA TYR A 13 3.17 -9.74 -15.30
C TYR A 13 2.09 -9.66 -16.37
N LEU A 14 1.75 -10.79 -17.00
CA LEU A 14 0.66 -10.89 -17.97
C LEU A 14 -0.68 -10.54 -17.31
N VAL A 15 -0.96 -11.07 -16.13
CA VAL A 15 -2.19 -10.76 -15.36
C VAL A 15 -2.29 -9.25 -15.05
N ILE A 16 -1.19 -8.61 -14.63
CA ILE A 16 -1.17 -7.16 -14.36
C ILE A 16 -1.47 -6.35 -15.62
N ILE A 17 -0.88 -6.73 -16.76
CA ILE A 17 -1.11 -6.05 -18.05
C ILE A 17 -2.56 -6.25 -18.51
N CYS A 18 -3.10 -7.46 -18.42
CA CYS A 18 -4.50 -7.72 -18.75
C CYS A 18 -5.46 -6.93 -17.85
N GLY A 19 -5.14 -6.80 -16.56
CA GLY A 19 -5.91 -5.96 -15.63
C GLY A 19 -5.89 -4.48 -16.01
N LEU A 20 -4.73 -3.95 -16.40
CA LEU A 20 -4.59 -2.57 -16.85
C LEU A 20 -5.36 -2.32 -18.16
N VAL A 21 -5.25 -3.23 -19.13
CA VAL A 21 -6.01 -3.17 -20.40
C VAL A 21 -7.51 -3.22 -20.12
N GLY A 22 -7.96 -4.10 -19.21
CA GLY A 22 -9.35 -4.17 -18.78
C GLY A 22 -9.85 -2.87 -18.13
N ALA A 23 -9.03 -2.23 -17.29
CA ALA A 23 -9.36 -0.95 -16.68
C ALA A 23 -9.48 0.17 -17.72
N ILE A 24 -8.57 0.24 -18.69
CA ILE A 24 -8.61 1.23 -19.79
C ILE A 24 -9.88 1.03 -20.64
N LEU A 25 -10.18 -0.22 -21.02
CA LEU A 25 -11.41 -0.52 -21.77
C LEU A 25 -12.67 -0.19 -20.96
N GLY A 26 -12.65 -0.46 -19.65
CA GLY A 26 -13.72 -0.08 -18.72
C GLY A 26 -13.93 1.43 -18.61
N THR A 27 -12.85 2.22 -18.57
CA THR A 27 -12.95 3.68 -18.55
C THR A 27 -13.49 4.25 -19.86
N PHE A 28 -13.13 3.65 -21.00
CA PHE A 28 -13.73 4.02 -22.30
C PHE A 28 -15.22 3.69 -22.37
N LEU A 29 -15.62 2.51 -21.89
CA LEU A 29 -17.03 2.13 -21.86
C LEU A 29 -17.85 3.06 -20.94
N ALA A 30 -17.31 3.40 -19.77
CA ALA A 30 -17.93 4.34 -18.85
C ALA A 30 -18.08 5.75 -19.46
N TYR A 31 -17.07 6.21 -20.23
CA TYR A 31 -17.15 7.46 -20.99
C TYR A 31 -18.28 7.45 -22.01
N PHE A 32 -18.46 6.36 -22.78
CA PHE A 32 -19.56 6.26 -23.74
C PHE A 32 -20.95 6.28 -23.09
N ILE A 33 -21.08 5.79 -21.86
CA ILE A 33 -22.36 5.74 -21.14
C ILE A 33 -22.66 7.06 -20.42
N ARG A 34 -21.64 7.67 -19.79
CA ARG A 34 -21.80 8.82 -18.90
C ARG A 34 -21.43 10.16 -19.53
N GLY A 35 -20.76 10.16 -20.68
CA GLY A 35 -20.28 11.37 -21.37
C GLY A 35 -19.06 12.03 -20.73
N GLU A 36 -18.67 11.64 -19.51
CA GLU A 36 -17.51 12.16 -18.79
C GLU A 36 -16.45 11.06 -18.57
N TYR A 37 -15.18 11.43 -18.74
CA TYR A 37 -14.08 10.46 -18.66
C TYR A 37 -13.65 10.26 -17.20
N PRO A 38 -13.69 9.03 -16.66
CA PRO A 38 -13.39 8.79 -15.24
C PRO A 38 -11.88 8.73 -14.99
N TYR A 39 -11.23 9.90 -14.95
CA TYR A 39 -9.77 10.03 -14.73
C TYR A 39 -9.29 9.38 -13.43
N GLU A 40 -10.13 9.40 -12.39
CA GLU A 40 -9.84 8.80 -11.08
C GLU A 40 -9.61 7.28 -11.18
N VAL A 41 -10.42 6.61 -12.00
CA VAL A 41 -10.34 5.15 -12.21
C VAL A 41 -9.07 4.80 -12.98
N LEU A 42 -8.74 5.59 -14.01
CA LEU A 42 -7.50 5.39 -14.77
C LEU A 42 -6.25 5.62 -13.92
N ALA A 43 -6.24 6.70 -13.13
CA ALA A 43 -5.14 7.00 -12.21
C ALA A 43 -4.97 5.90 -11.16
N GLY A 44 -6.08 5.42 -10.58
CA GLY A 44 -6.07 4.30 -9.64
C GLY A 44 -5.54 3.00 -10.26
N ALA A 45 -5.95 2.68 -11.48
CA ALA A 45 -5.48 1.50 -12.19
C ALA A 45 -3.97 1.56 -12.49
N LEU A 46 -3.47 2.70 -12.97
CA LEU A 46 -2.04 2.92 -13.21
C LEU A 46 -1.23 2.78 -11.92
N PHE A 47 -1.69 3.41 -10.84
CA PHE A 47 -1.03 3.35 -9.55
C PHE A 47 -0.97 1.92 -9.00
N ALA A 48 -2.07 1.17 -9.06
CA ALA A 48 -2.12 -0.22 -8.65
C ALA A 48 -1.18 -1.10 -9.49
N SER A 49 -1.15 -0.92 -10.81
CA SER A 49 -0.26 -1.68 -11.69
C SER A 49 1.22 -1.42 -11.39
N ILE A 50 1.61 -0.18 -11.11
CA ILE A 50 3.00 0.16 -10.71
C ILE A 50 3.37 -0.56 -9.41
N ILE A 51 2.49 -0.52 -8.40
CA ILE A 51 2.72 -1.21 -7.13
C ILE A 51 2.87 -2.72 -7.34
N LEU A 52 1.99 -3.33 -8.12
CA LEU A 52 2.04 -4.77 -8.39
C LEU A 52 3.30 -5.18 -9.15
N ILE A 53 3.77 -4.36 -10.09
CA ILE A 53 5.04 -4.56 -10.79
C ILE A 53 6.21 -4.49 -9.81
N LEU A 54 6.24 -3.48 -8.93
CA LEU A 54 7.29 -3.34 -7.90
C LEU A 54 7.32 -4.55 -6.97
N ILE A 55 6.16 -4.99 -6.47
CA ILE A 55 6.05 -6.19 -5.63
C ILE A 55 6.58 -7.41 -6.38
N GLN A 56 6.21 -7.58 -7.65
CA GLN A 56 6.64 -8.73 -8.44
C GLN A 56 8.16 -8.70 -8.71
N ILE A 57 8.75 -7.53 -8.93
CA ILE A 57 10.21 -7.35 -9.06
C ILE A 57 10.92 -7.73 -7.76
N ILE A 58 10.44 -7.24 -6.61
CA ILE A 58 10.99 -7.57 -5.29
C ILE A 58 10.90 -9.08 -5.05
N LYS A 59 9.71 -9.67 -5.26
CA LYS A 59 9.46 -11.11 -5.08
C LYS A 59 10.34 -11.96 -6.01
N SER A 60 10.51 -11.55 -7.26
CA SER A 60 11.41 -12.18 -8.22
C SER A 60 12.87 -12.16 -7.74
N LYS A 61 13.30 -11.06 -7.11
CA LYS A 61 14.64 -10.90 -6.56
C LYS A 61 14.85 -11.76 -5.31
N THR A 62 13.85 -11.86 -4.43
CA THR A 62 13.91 -12.67 -3.19
C THR A 62 13.88 -14.18 -3.45
N ARG A 63 13.21 -14.67 -4.49
CA ARG A 63 13.14 -16.10 -4.83
C ARG A 63 14.47 -16.74 -5.26
N LYS A 64 15.56 -15.98 -5.40
CA LYS A 64 16.90 -16.54 -5.67
C LYS A 64 17.55 -17.12 -4.42
N ASP A 65 17.10 -16.74 -3.24
CA ASP A 65 17.73 -17.15 -2.01
C ASP A 65 16.85 -18.20 -1.30
N LYS A 66 17.46 -19.34 -0.94
CA LYS A 66 16.88 -20.36 -0.04
C LYS A 66 16.84 -19.86 1.42
N VAL A 67 16.54 -18.58 1.64
CA VAL A 67 16.36 -18.04 2.99
C VAL A 67 14.99 -18.49 3.47
N PRO A 68 14.83 -18.93 4.72
CA PRO A 68 13.54 -19.34 5.25
C PRO A 68 12.51 -18.22 5.03
N GLU A 69 11.27 -18.60 4.71
CA GLU A 69 10.12 -17.71 4.93
C GLU A 69 10.28 -17.11 6.32
N ALA A 70 10.29 -15.77 6.39
CA ALA A 70 10.74 -14.98 7.54
C ALA A 70 10.56 -15.73 8.87
N ASP A 71 11.67 -15.93 9.59
CA ASP A 71 11.69 -16.59 10.90
C ASP A 71 10.51 -16.07 11.75
N GLU A 72 9.76 -16.96 12.42
CA GLU A 72 8.52 -16.63 13.13
C GLU A 72 8.70 -15.43 14.08
N ARG A 73 9.93 -15.27 14.58
CA ARG A 73 10.40 -14.11 15.36
C ARG A 73 10.27 -12.78 14.61
N VAL A 74 10.71 -12.72 13.36
CA VAL A 74 10.67 -11.50 12.53
C VAL A 74 9.24 -11.11 12.24
N VAL A 75 8.38 -12.06 11.87
CA VAL A 75 6.95 -11.80 11.65
C VAL A 75 6.31 -11.27 12.93
N ARG A 76 6.54 -11.95 14.07
CA ARG A 76 5.99 -11.54 15.37
C ARG A 76 6.46 -10.15 15.79
N ASN A 77 7.73 -9.81 15.58
CA ASN A 77 8.29 -8.51 15.91
C ASN A 77 7.68 -7.40 15.05
N ILE A 78 7.55 -7.63 13.74
CA ILE A 78 6.93 -6.67 12.81
C ILE A 78 5.45 -6.47 13.16
N THR A 79 4.69 -7.54 13.42
CA THR A 79 3.27 -7.44 13.81
C THR A 79 3.10 -6.68 15.12
N ARG A 80 3.91 -6.95 16.14
CA ARG A 80 3.90 -6.19 17.41
C ARG A 80 4.21 -4.72 17.18
N TYR A 81 5.23 -4.43 16.39
CA TYR A 81 5.59 -3.05 16.05
C TYR A 81 4.43 -2.30 15.40
N PHE A 82 3.80 -2.86 14.36
CA PHE A 82 2.65 -2.24 13.71
C PHE A 82 1.48 -2.05 14.67
N SER A 83 1.22 -3.02 15.55
CA SER A 83 0.18 -2.91 16.58
C SER A 83 0.45 -1.75 17.55
N TYR A 84 1.66 -1.63 18.08
CA TYR A 84 2.00 -0.52 18.98
C TYR A 84 1.94 0.84 18.30
N VAL A 85 2.50 0.96 17.10
CA VAL A 85 2.53 2.25 16.37
C VAL A 85 1.11 2.67 15.98
N SER A 86 0.26 1.76 15.48
CA SER A 86 -1.11 2.11 15.10
C SER A 86 -1.95 2.55 16.30
N HIS A 87 -1.88 1.84 17.42
CA HIS A 87 -2.62 2.20 18.63
C HIS A 87 -2.09 3.48 19.27
N THR A 88 -0.79 3.74 19.20
CA THR A 88 -0.21 5.01 19.66
C THR A 88 -0.73 6.17 18.82
N PHE A 89 -0.69 6.08 17.49
CA PHE A 89 -1.21 7.12 16.60
C PHE A 89 -2.72 7.33 16.78
N LEU A 90 -3.49 6.24 16.89
CA LEU A 90 -4.93 6.33 17.14
C LEU A 90 -5.21 7.00 18.50
N GLY A 91 -4.46 6.63 19.55
CA GLY A 91 -4.59 7.22 20.87
C GLY A 91 -4.24 8.71 20.89
N VAL A 92 -3.16 9.10 20.19
CA VAL A 92 -2.80 10.52 20.03
C VAL A 92 -3.90 11.29 19.31
N LEU A 93 -4.44 10.75 18.21
CA LEU A 93 -5.54 11.39 17.47
C LEU A 93 -6.80 11.50 18.34
N PHE A 94 -7.13 10.43 19.07
CA PHE A 94 -8.29 10.37 19.95
C PHE A 94 -8.21 11.36 21.11
N ILE A 95 -7.02 11.64 21.64
CA ILE A 95 -6.81 12.65 22.69
C ILE A 95 -6.76 14.06 22.10
N ALA A 96 -6.09 14.24 20.95
CA ALA A 96 -5.89 15.54 20.33
C ALA A 96 -7.22 16.21 19.91
N LEU A 97 -8.15 15.44 19.34
CA LEU A 97 -9.43 15.98 18.86
C LEU A 97 -10.27 16.61 20.01
N PRO A 98 -10.55 15.93 21.13
CA PRO A 98 -11.20 16.53 22.29
C PRO A 98 -10.44 17.73 22.87
N VAL A 99 -9.11 17.67 22.92
CA VAL A 99 -8.31 18.81 23.42
C VAL A 99 -8.51 20.05 22.56
N PHE A 100 -8.52 19.91 21.22
CA PHE A 100 -8.82 21.03 20.33
C PHE A 100 -10.24 21.56 20.54
N THR A 101 -11.23 20.67 20.72
CA THR A 101 -12.61 21.06 21.03
C THR A 101 -12.71 21.85 22.34
N LEU A 102 -12.01 21.40 23.40
CA LEU A 102 -12.01 22.06 24.72
C LEU A 102 -11.32 23.43 24.70
N ILE A 103 -10.38 23.65 23.78
CA ILE A 103 -9.69 24.94 23.57
C ILE A 103 -10.56 25.90 22.72
N GLY A 104 -11.70 25.45 22.21
CA GLY A 104 -12.65 26.26 21.44
C GLY A 104 -12.40 26.26 19.94
N TYR A 105 -11.61 25.32 19.42
CA TYR A 105 -11.53 25.11 17.98
C TYR A 105 -12.79 24.39 17.48
N GLU A 106 -13.58 25.06 16.66
CA GLU A 106 -14.80 24.50 16.06
C GLU A 106 -14.51 23.55 14.90
N ALA A 107 -13.37 23.72 14.23
CA ALA A 107 -12.94 22.87 13.14
C ALA A 107 -11.41 22.78 13.07
N VAL A 108 -10.91 21.63 12.66
CA VAL A 108 -9.49 21.40 12.37
C VAL A 108 -9.31 21.34 10.85
N PRO A 109 -8.43 22.16 10.25
CA PRO A 109 -8.11 22.06 8.84
C PRO A 109 -7.70 20.64 8.45
N ILE A 110 -8.30 20.12 7.38
CA ILE A 110 -8.07 18.76 6.85
C ILE A 110 -6.57 18.54 6.54
N LEU A 111 -5.84 19.60 6.18
CA LEU A 111 -4.40 19.56 5.95
C LEU A 111 -3.60 19.02 7.16
N TYR A 112 -3.99 19.36 8.39
CA TYR A 112 -3.29 18.86 9.59
C TYR A 112 -3.51 17.37 9.80
N LEU A 113 -4.70 16.86 9.48
CA LEU A 113 -4.97 15.42 9.47
C LEU A 113 -4.14 14.70 8.41
N TRP A 114 -4.01 15.29 7.21
CA TRP A 114 -3.15 14.73 6.16
C TRP A 114 -1.70 14.62 6.61
N ILE A 115 -1.13 15.68 7.20
CA ILE A 115 0.24 15.67 7.71
C ILE A 115 0.42 14.57 8.77
N PHE A 116 -0.56 14.43 9.67
CA PHE A 116 -0.55 13.38 10.69
C PHE A 116 -0.55 11.97 10.07
N PHE A 117 -1.45 11.68 9.13
CA PHE A 117 -1.51 10.37 8.47
C PHE A 117 -0.28 10.08 7.59
N PHE A 118 0.28 11.08 6.91
CA PHE A 118 1.54 10.89 6.19
C PHE A 118 2.68 10.56 7.16
N SER A 119 2.78 11.28 8.29
CA SER A 119 3.80 10.98 9.29
C SER A 119 3.68 9.55 9.83
N TYR A 120 2.45 9.06 10.05
CA TYR A 120 2.18 7.67 10.42
C TYR A 120 2.74 6.68 9.39
N ILE A 121 2.45 6.88 8.09
CA ILE A 121 2.91 5.99 7.02
C ILE A 121 4.44 5.95 6.97
N TRP A 122 5.10 7.10 7.11
CA TRP A 122 6.56 7.18 7.12
C TRP A 122 7.17 6.50 8.34
N ILE A 123 6.66 6.78 9.55
CA ILE A 123 7.15 6.19 10.79
C ILE A 123 6.91 4.69 10.82
N ALA A 124 5.70 4.24 10.48
CA ALA A 124 5.37 2.81 10.40
C ALA A 124 6.20 2.10 9.32
N GLY A 125 6.33 2.69 8.14
CA GLY A 125 7.12 2.14 7.04
C GLY A 125 8.60 2.01 7.37
N VAL A 126 9.26 3.11 7.72
CA VAL A 126 10.71 3.13 8.02
C VAL A 126 11.01 2.31 9.27
N GLY A 127 10.23 2.45 10.34
CA GLY A 127 10.49 1.68 11.56
C GLY A 127 10.26 0.18 11.40
N SER A 128 9.36 -0.26 10.51
CA SER A 128 9.20 -1.68 10.20
C SER A 128 10.46 -2.29 9.56
N LEU A 129 11.21 -1.51 8.76
CA LEU A 129 12.48 -1.94 8.16
C LEU A 129 13.59 -2.08 9.21
N ILE A 130 13.56 -1.24 10.24
CA ILE A 130 14.51 -1.31 11.37
C ILE A 130 14.21 -2.52 12.24
N VAL A 131 12.94 -2.74 12.59
CA VAL A 131 12.50 -3.89 13.41
C VAL A 131 12.75 -5.21 12.68
N LYS A 132 12.59 -5.25 11.35
CA LYS A 132 12.88 -6.44 10.54
C LYS A 132 14.35 -6.89 10.61
N ARG A 133 15.29 -5.97 10.88
CA ARG A 133 16.73 -6.28 10.97
C ARG A 133 17.19 -6.76 12.35
N ARG A 134 16.31 -6.76 13.36
CA ARG A 134 16.57 -7.29 14.71
C ARG A 134 15.84 -8.62 14.92
#